data_AF-A0A1I3SX05-F1
#
_entry.id   AF-A0A1I3SX05-F1
#
_cell.length_a   1.000
_cell.length_b   1.000
_cell.length_c   1.000
_cell.angle_alpha   90.00
_cell.angle_beta   90.00
_cell.angle_gamma   90.00
#
_symmetry.space_group_name_H-M   'P 1'
#
loop_
_entity.id
_entity.type
_entity.pdbx_description
1 polymer ?
#
loop_
_entity_poly.entity_id
_entity_poly.type
_entity_poly.pdbx_seq_one_letter_code
_entity_poly.pdbx_strand_id
1 'polypeptide(L)'
;MVSNELIVSLDIGTSKVRVMIGEINNGSINIIGVGQSHSEGIKKGVIVDIDQTVHAIREAVDHAERMVGVSIEEVYVGITGNHIELHETQGVVAVSSEDREIREEDIQRVIQAAKVVAIPPDREIIEVVPKEYIVDGQGSIKDPRGMIGVRLEMEGTIVTGLKTVVHNIVRCAQRTNLRVAGIFLQPLAASTVALSKDDKNMGVVLVDIGAGSTTIGVFEQGKLAATTVIGIGGDHITSDISLGLRTHTDVADRVKTKNGCALVDEASEDVKFKVNRIGSDVEKQFTQVDLANIIEPRAAEIFQLVEDAVYKLGFRDEIAGGYVLTGGTVAMPGMLELAKEELDAPVRIAIPDYIGVRDPAYTTGVGLIQYALQLMERRSIRATPSFKGTQKQTVSKPKDGNGLMEKVKNWFSEFI
;
A
#
# COMPACT_ATOMS: atom_id res chain seq x y z
N MET A 1 26.08 -9.89 14.67
CA MET A 1 25.27 -8.76 14.13
C MET A 1 23.87 -9.29 13.99
N VAL A 2 22.88 -8.59 14.54
CA VAL A 2 21.48 -8.91 14.25
C VAL A 2 21.30 -8.57 12.77
N SER A 3 21.02 -9.55 11.92
CA SER A 3 20.65 -9.25 10.54
C SER A 3 19.35 -8.46 10.60
N ASN A 4 19.41 -7.18 10.26
CA ASN A 4 18.20 -6.40 10.09
C ASN A 4 17.42 -6.98 8.90
N GLU A 5 16.11 -7.14 9.06
CA GLU A 5 15.25 -7.67 8.02
C GLU A 5 15.00 -6.58 6.98
N LEU A 6 15.28 -6.90 5.71
CA LEU A 6 15.06 -5.99 4.59
C LEU A 6 13.76 -6.36 3.90
N ILE A 7 12.91 -5.36 3.67
CA ILE A 7 11.74 -5.46 2.80
C ILE A 7 11.98 -4.58 1.59
N VAL A 8 11.80 -5.15 0.41
CA VAL A 8 11.97 -4.42 -0.85
C VAL A 8 10.64 -4.32 -1.57
N SER A 9 10.23 -3.11 -1.94
CA SER A 9 9.08 -2.89 -2.81
C SER A 9 9.52 -2.64 -4.24
N LEU A 10 8.74 -3.16 -5.19
CA LEU A 10 8.84 -2.86 -6.62
C LEU A 10 7.51 -2.24 -7.10
N ASP A 11 7.55 -0.96 -7.43
CA ASP A 11 6.44 -0.22 -8.03
C ASP A 11 6.69 -0.03 -9.53
N ILE A 12 5.90 -0.69 -10.37
CA ILE A 12 6.08 -0.71 -11.82
C ILE A 12 5.13 0.30 -12.47
N GLY A 13 5.49 1.59 -12.40
CA GLY A 13 4.67 2.69 -12.90
C GLY A 13 4.83 2.96 -14.40
N THR A 14 3.84 3.67 -14.98
CA THR A 14 3.85 4.03 -16.42
C THR A 14 5.04 4.91 -16.80
N SER A 15 5.39 5.91 -16.00
CA SER A 15 6.53 6.80 -16.30
C SER A 15 7.84 6.35 -15.64
N LYS A 16 7.77 5.68 -14.49
CA LYS A 16 8.95 5.24 -13.73
C LYS A 16 8.71 3.90 -13.06
N VAL A 17 9.72 3.05 -13.10
CA VAL A 17 9.84 1.91 -12.18
C VAL A 17 10.62 2.37 -10.97
N ARG A 18 10.13 2.05 -9.76
CA ARG A 18 10.79 2.39 -8.49
C ARG A 18 11.02 1.13 -7.66
N VAL A 19 12.22 1.03 -7.11
CA VAL A 19 12.61 0.03 -6.14
C VAL A 19 12.96 0.75 -4.85
N MET A 20 12.39 0.33 -3.72
CA MET A 20 12.70 0.91 -2.41
C MET A 20 13.08 -0.20 -1.44
N ILE A 21 14.14 0.05 -0.67
CA ILE A 21 14.66 -0.87 0.33
C ILE A 21 14.36 -0.27 1.71
N GLY A 22 13.51 -0.96 2.46
CA GLY A 22 13.19 -0.66 3.85
C GLY A 22 13.95 -1.60 4.78
N GLU A 23 14.66 -1.04 5.75
CA GLU A 23 15.24 -1.77 6.88
C GLU A 23 14.29 -1.72 8.06
N ILE A 24 13.97 -2.88 8.64
CA ILE A 24 13.14 -2.96 9.83
C ILE A 24 14.03 -2.93 11.07
N ASN A 25 13.80 -1.95 11.93
CA ASN A 25 14.45 -1.85 13.23
C ASN A 25 13.40 -1.64 14.32
N ASN A 26 13.25 -2.62 15.23
CA ASN A 26 12.30 -2.56 16.36
C ASN A 26 10.85 -2.18 15.96
N GLY A 27 10.37 -2.67 14.81
CA GLY A 27 9.03 -2.37 14.27
C GLY A 27 8.92 -1.01 13.58
N SER A 28 9.99 -0.22 13.54
CA SER A 28 10.08 0.98 12.71
C SER A 28 10.75 0.66 11.37
N ILE A 29 10.27 1.29 10.30
CA ILE A 29 10.85 1.16 8.96
C ILE A 29 11.78 2.35 8.73
N ASN A 30 12.99 2.08 8.25
CA ASN A 30 13.89 3.10 7.72
C ASN A 30 14.08 2.84 6.23
N ILE A 31 13.81 3.84 5.38
CA ILE A 31 14.12 3.72 3.95
C ILE A 31 15.62 3.97 3.77
N ILE A 32 16.35 2.94 3.37
CA ILE A 32 17.82 2.98 3.26
C ILE A 32 18.31 3.06 1.81
N GLY A 33 17.47 2.72 0.84
CA GLY A 33 17.82 2.76 -0.58
C GLY A 33 16.63 2.99 -1.49
N VAL A 34 16.84 3.75 -2.57
CA VAL A 34 15.81 4.04 -3.58
C VAL A 34 16.45 3.99 -4.97
N GLY A 35 16.01 3.04 -5.77
CA GLY A 35 16.35 2.97 -7.18
C GLY A 35 15.18 3.39 -8.05
N GLN A 36 15.45 4.06 -9.15
CA GLN A 36 14.44 4.44 -10.14
C GLN A 36 15.02 4.39 -11.55
N SER A 37 14.17 4.03 -12.51
CA SER A 37 14.44 4.12 -13.95
C SER A 37 13.19 4.61 -14.68
N HIS A 38 13.38 5.20 -15.87
CA HIS A 38 12.28 5.59 -16.74
C HIS A 38 11.62 4.34 -17.34
N SER A 39 10.31 4.40 -17.54
CA SER A 39 9.53 3.28 -18.07
C SER A 39 8.87 3.67 -19.38
N GLU A 40 9.07 2.84 -20.40
CA GLU A 40 8.42 2.99 -21.72
C GLU A 40 7.57 1.76 -22.09
N GLY A 41 7.72 0.66 -21.33
CA GLY A 41 7.05 -0.61 -21.59
C GLY A 41 5.65 -0.74 -21.00
N ILE A 42 5.10 0.32 -20.40
CA ILE A 42 3.83 0.30 -19.68
C ILE A 42 2.93 1.38 -20.23
N LYS A 43 1.64 1.06 -20.39
CA LYS A 43 0.61 2.03 -20.77
C LYS A 43 -0.61 1.84 -19.88
N LYS A 44 -1.06 2.94 -19.26
CA LYS A 44 -2.26 2.97 -18.41
C LYS A 44 -2.27 1.85 -17.35
N GLY A 45 -1.12 1.62 -16.71
CA GLY A 45 -0.95 0.59 -15.69
C GLY A 45 -0.79 -0.86 -16.18
N VAL A 46 -0.75 -1.11 -17.49
CA VAL A 46 -0.58 -2.46 -18.07
C VAL A 46 0.74 -2.56 -18.83
N ILE A 47 1.47 -3.65 -18.63
CA ILE A 47 2.70 -3.95 -19.36
C ILE A 47 2.36 -4.28 -20.82
N VAL A 48 2.84 -3.46 -21.75
CA VAL A 48 2.67 -3.62 -23.20
C VAL A 48 3.96 -4.07 -23.91
N ASP A 49 5.12 -3.82 -23.30
CA ASP A 49 6.43 -4.30 -23.75
C ASP A 49 7.20 -4.90 -22.57
N ILE A 50 7.40 -6.22 -22.61
CA ILE A 50 8.08 -6.97 -21.56
C ILE A 50 9.57 -6.61 -21.52
N ASP A 51 10.23 -6.45 -22.66
CA ASP A 51 11.69 -6.27 -22.72
C ASP A 51 12.09 -4.88 -22.19
N GLN A 52 11.33 -3.84 -22.56
CA GLN A 52 11.53 -2.50 -22.01
C GLN A 52 11.23 -2.44 -20.51
N THR A 53 10.18 -3.13 -20.07
CA THR A 53 9.85 -3.20 -18.63
C THR A 53 10.94 -3.94 -17.84
N VAL A 54 11.46 -5.05 -18.37
CA VAL A 54 12.58 -5.80 -17.77
C VAL A 54 13.82 -4.92 -17.67
N HIS A 55 14.12 -4.12 -18.70
CA HIS A 55 15.24 -3.19 -18.68
C HIS A 55 15.09 -2.13 -17.59
N ALA A 56 13.93 -1.47 -17.51
CA ALA A 56 13.64 -0.47 -16.49
C ALA A 56 13.70 -1.05 -15.05
N ILE A 57 13.20 -2.27 -14.85
CA ILE A 57 13.32 -2.96 -13.55
C ILE A 57 14.79 -3.20 -13.20
N ARG A 58 15.61 -3.72 -14.13
CA ARG A 58 17.05 -3.96 -13.86
C ARG A 58 17.76 -2.68 -13.47
N GLU A 59 17.55 -1.59 -14.22
CA GLU A 59 18.20 -0.31 -13.91
C GLU A 59 17.78 0.24 -12.55
N ALA A 60 16.49 0.13 -12.19
CA ALA A 60 16.01 0.54 -10.88
C ALA A 60 16.61 -0.33 -9.76
N VAL A 61 16.68 -1.65 -9.95
CA VAL A 61 17.33 -2.58 -9.00
C VAL A 61 18.81 -2.23 -8.83
N ASP A 62 19.57 -2.13 -9.93
CA ASP A 62 21.00 -1.81 -9.93
C ASP A 62 21.28 -0.48 -9.23
N HIS A 63 20.38 0.50 -9.35
CA HIS A 63 20.51 1.78 -8.65
C HIS A 63 20.29 1.59 -7.13
N ALA A 64 19.23 0.88 -6.72
CA ALA A 64 18.95 0.61 -5.31
C ALA A 64 20.06 -0.21 -4.63
N GLU A 65 20.54 -1.26 -5.29
CA GLU A 65 21.62 -2.12 -4.81
C GLU A 65 22.93 -1.34 -4.63
N ARG A 66 23.29 -0.48 -5.59
CA ARG A 66 24.51 0.36 -5.48
C ARG A 66 24.45 1.37 -4.33
N MET A 67 23.26 1.87 -4.00
CA MET A 67 23.11 2.82 -2.88
C MET A 67 23.38 2.18 -1.53
N VAL A 68 23.00 0.90 -1.36
CA VAL A 68 23.02 0.22 -0.06
C VAL A 68 24.15 -0.82 0.05
N GLY A 69 24.70 -1.28 -1.08
CA GLY A 69 25.73 -2.31 -1.13
C GLY A 69 25.21 -3.71 -0.82
N VAL A 70 23.93 -3.99 -1.14
CA VAL A 70 23.27 -5.30 -0.90
C VAL A 70 22.63 -5.80 -2.19
N SER A 71 22.52 -7.12 -2.33
CA SER A 71 21.77 -7.73 -3.43
C SER A 71 20.30 -7.88 -3.05
N ILE A 72 19.40 -7.57 -3.99
CA ILE A 72 17.96 -7.73 -3.89
C ILE A 72 17.59 -9.05 -4.57
N GLU A 73 17.12 -10.01 -3.79
CA GLU A 73 16.66 -11.31 -4.31
C GLU A 73 15.13 -11.43 -4.33
N GLU A 74 14.44 -10.72 -3.44
CA GLU A 74 13.01 -10.84 -3.21
C GLU A 74 12.35 -9.46 -3.14
N VAL A 75 11.18 -9.31 -3.79
CA VAL A 75 10.42 -8.05 -3.84
C VAL A 75 8.92 -8.26 -3.64
N TYR A 76 8.27 -7.26 -3.03
CA TYR A 76 6.83 -7.10 -3.01
C TYR A 76 6.40 -6.15 -4.11
N VAL A 77 5.49 -6.59 -4.99
CA VAL A 77 5.13 -5.84 -6.19
C VAL A 77 3.75 -5.22 -6.06
N GLY A 78 3.61 -3.95 -6.44
CA GLY A 78 2.31 -3.30 -6.53
C GLY A 78 1.55 -3.70 -7.80
N ILE A 79 0.24 -3.96 -7.67
CA ILE A 79 -0.67 -4.11 -8.80
C ILE A 79 -1.84 -3.13 -8.70
N THR A 80 -2.25 -2.59 -9.83
CA THR A 80 -3.48 -1.80 -10.01
C THR A 80 -4.04 -2.07 -11.40
N GLY A 81 -5.30 -1.70 -11.64
CA GLY A 81 -5.89 -1.72 -12.98
C GLY A 81 -7.38 -2.01 -12.96
N ASN A 82 -8.03 -1.70 -14.08
CA ASN A 82 -9.46 -1.99 -14.30
C ASN A 82 -9.81 -3.47 -14.36
N HIS A 83 -8.81 -4.33 -14.35
CA HIS A 83 -9.00 -5.77 -14.26
C HIS A 83 -9.17 -6.26 -12.82
N ILE A 84 -9.06 -5.39 -11.81
CA ILE A 84 -9.19 -5.80 -10.40
C ILE A 84 -10.68 -5.86 -10.02
N GLU A 85 -11.07 -6.94 -9.36
CA GLU A 85 -12.40 -7.07 -8.74
C GLU A 85 -12.27 -7.45 -7.28
N LEU A 86 -13.22 -6.95 -6.49
CA LEU A 86 -13.36 -7.23 -5.07
C LEU A 86 -14.57 -8.14 -4.87
N HIS A 87 -14.41 -9.25 -4.16
CA HIS A 87 -15.50 -10.16 -3.82
C HIS A 87 -15.55 -10.34 -2.30
N GLU A 88 -16.73 -10.19 -1.70
CA GLU A 88 -16.90 -10.57 -0.30
C GLU A 88 -16.78 -12.07 -0.14
N THR A 89 -16.16 -12.51 0.95
CA THR A 89 -15.99 -13.92 1.26
C THR A 89 -16.12 -14.20 2.75
N GLN A 90 -16.47 -15.44 3.06
CA GLN A 90 -16.48 -15.97 4.41
C GLN A 90 -15.82 -17.36 4.44
N GLY A 91 -14.99 -17.59 5.44
CA GLY A 91 -14.42 -18.91 5.74
C GLY A 91 -14.86 -19.36 7.13
N VAL A 92 -15.08 -20.67 7.31
CA VAL A 92 -15.46 -21.27 8.61
C VAL A 92 -14.67 -22.56 8.81
N VAL A 93 -14.05 -22.72 9.98
CA VAL A 93 -13.35 -23.94 10.39
C VAL A 93 -13.59 -24.25 11.86
N ALA A 94 -13.50 -25.53 12.22
CA ALA A 94 -13.39 -25.94 13.61
C ALA A 94 -11.94 -25.77 14.09
N VAL A 95 -11.75 -25.28 15.31
CA VAL A 95 -10.43 -25.16 15.94
C VAL A 95 -9.87 -26.55 16.20
N SER A 96 -8.65 -26.82 15.73
CA SER A 96 -8.09 -28.18 15.71
C SER A 96 -7.33 -28.57 16.98
N SER A 97 -6.98 -27.60 17.82
CA SER A 97 -6.19 -27.81 19.03
C SER A 97 -7.03 -28.46 20.15
N GLU A 98 -6.43 -29.38 20.91
CA GLU A 98 -7.11 -30.07 22.02
C GLU A 98 -7.52 -29.10 23.15
N ASP A 99 -6.70 -28.07 23.38
CA ASP A 99 -6.93 -27.00 24.34
C ASP A 99 -7.89 -25.91 23.81
N ARG A 100 -8.35 -26.05 22.55
CA ARG A 100 -9.21 -25.10 21.82
C ARG A 100 -8.60 -23.71 21.66
N GLU A 101 -7.30 -23.56 21.89
CA GLU A 101 -6.59 -22.32 21.62
C GLU A 101 -6.40 -22.16 20.10
N ILE A 102 -6.81 -21.02 19.57
CA ILE A 102 -6.67 -20.68 18.16
C ILE A 102 -5.20 -20.38 17.86
N ARG A 103 -4.62 -21.12 16.92
CA ARG A 103 -3.23 -21.03 16.48
C ARG A 103 -3.15 -20.60 15.02
N GLU A 104 -1.93 -20.29 14.57
CA GLU A 104 -1.66 -19.86 13.18
C GLU A 104 -2.20 -20.86 12.14
N GLU A 105 -2.15 -22.17 12.44
CA GLU A 105 -2.71 -23.21 11.57
C GLU A 105 -4.23 -23.06 11.38
N ASP A 106 -4.98 -22.67 12.43
CA ASP A 106 -6.41 -22.40 12.34
C ASP A 106 -6.68 -21.17 11.46
N ILE A 107 -5.85 -20.13 11.58
CA ILE A 107 -5.93 -18.92 10.76
C ILE A 107 -5.69 -19.24 9.29
N GLN A 108 -4.67 -20.03 8.99
CA GLN A 108 -4.38 -20.44 7.61
C GLN A 108 -5.51 -21.29 7.03
N ARG A 109 -6.09 -22.20 7.82
CA ARG A 109 -7.23 -23.02 7.39
C ARG A 109 -8.47 -22.18 7.14
N VAL A 110 -8.81 -21.20 8.00
CA VAL A 110 -9.99 -20.34 7.78
C VAL A 110 -9.81 -19.43 6.55
N ILE A 111 -8.61 -18.90 6.34
CA ILE A 111 -8.29 -18.13 5.13
C ILE A 111 -8.39 -19.02 3.88
N GLN A 112 -7.92 -20.27 3.95
CA GLN A 112 -8.02 -21.20 2.83
C GLN A 112 -9.47 -21.59 2.54
N ALA A 113 -10.30 -21.77 3.57
CA ALA A 113 -11.74 -22.00 3.42
C ALA A 113 -12.42 -20.82 2.73
N ALA A 114 -12.04 -19.58 3.07
CA ALA A 114 -12.58 -18.39 2.43
C ALA A 114 -12.22 -18.28 0.94
N LYS A 115 -11.14 -18.93 0.46
CA LYS A 115 -10.78 -18.92 -0.97
C LYS A 115 -11.67 -19.81 -1.84
N VAL A 116 -12.56 -20.61 -1.25
CA VAL A 116 -13.45 -21.53 -1.98
C VAL A 116 -14.64 -20.77 -2.56
N VAL A 117 -14.35 -19.87 -3.50
CA VAL A 117 -15.34 -19.09 -4.27
C VAL A 117 -15.18 -19.39 -5.75
N ALA A 118 -16.27 -19.27 -6.51
CA ALA A 118 -16.24 -19.46 -7.95
C ALA A 118 -15.53 -18.26 -8.62
N ILE A 119 -14.30 -18.48 -9.09
CA ILE A 119 -13.52 -17.47 -9.79
C ILE A 119 -13.49 -17.81 -11.28
N PRO A 120 -13.74 -16.85 -12.18
CA PRO A 120 -13.59 -17.05 -13.61
C PRO A 120 -12.22 -17.65 -13.99
N PRO A 121 -12.15 -18.54 -15.00
CA PRO A 121 -10.95 -19.30 -15.30
C PRO A 121 -9.78 -18.43 -15.79
N ASP A 122 -10.04 -17.22 -16.28
CA ASP A 122 -9.07 -16.22 -16.73
C ASP A 122 -8.55 -15.33 -15.59
N ARG A 123 -9.06 -15.51 -14.36
CA ARG A 123 -8.70 -14.72 -13.18
C ARG A 123 -8.04 -15.56 -12.10
N GLU A 124 -7.24 -14.91 -11.27
CA GLU A 124 -6.62 -15.52 -10.09
C GLU A 124 -6.79 -14.65 -8.85
N ILE A 125 -6.73 -15.28 -7.67
CA ILE A 125 -6.71 -14.58 -6.38
C ILE A 125 -5.33 -13.95 -6.21
N ILE A 126 -5.30 -12.64 -6.14
CA ILE A 126 -4.09 -11.88 -5.81
C ILE A 126 -3.89 -11.92 -4.29
N GLU A 127 -4.94 -11.62 -3.54
CA GLU A 127 -4.88 -11.52 -2.08
C GLU A 127 -6.25 -11.80 -1.44
N VAL A 128 -6.23 -12.25 -0.18
CA VAL A 128 -7.40 -12.30 0.70
C VAL A 128 -7.14 -11.35 1.85
N VAL A 129 -8.02 -10.37 2.02
CA VAL A 129 -7.91 -9.33 3.05
C VAL A 129 -8.94 -9.61 4.14
N PRO A 130 -8.53 -10.11 5.32
CA PRO A 130 -9.45 -10.31 6.43
C PRO A 130 -10.00 -8.97 6.92
N LYS A 131 -11.32 -8.87 7.05
CA LYS A 131 -12.04 -7.74 7.66
C LYS A 131 -12.13 -7.96 9.16
N GLU A 132 -12.64 -9.11 9.56
CA GLU A 132 -12.77 -9.53 10.95
C GLU A 132 -12.75 -11.05 11.08
N TYR A 133 -12.45 -11.49 12.29
CA TYR A 133 -12.62 -12.86 12.73
C TYR A 133 -13.79 -12.94 13.70
N ILE A 134 -14.44 -14.10 13.70
CA ILE A 134 -15.57 -14.40 14.57
C ILE A 134 -15.23 -15.70 15.31
N VAL A 135 -15.25 -15.66 16.64
CA VAL A 135 -14.96 -16.82 17.49
C VAL A 135 -16.22 -17.16 18.29
N ASP A 136 -16.77 -18.36 18.05
CA ASP A 136 -18.01 -18.83 18.68
C ASP A 136 -19.18 -17.80 18.64
N GLY A 137 -19.30 -17.09 17.51
CA GLY A 137 -20.33 -16.08 17.28
C GLY A 137 -20.00 -14.67 17.80
N GLN A 138 -18.86 -14.48 18.46
CA GLN A 138 -18.37 -13.16 18.86
C GLN A 138 -17.48 -12.58 17.75
N GLY A 139 -17.93 -11.49 17.11
CA GLY A 139 -17.23 -10.84 16.01
C GLY A 139 -16.33 -9.67 16.44
N SER A 140 -15.93 -8.84 15.45
CA SER A 140 -15.07 -7.67 15.62
C SER A 140 -13.66 -7.98 16.15
N ILE A 141 -13.19 -9.21 15.96
CA ILE A 141 -11.86 -9.65 16.37
C ILE A 141 -10.89 -9.42 15.22
N LYS A 142 -9.81 -8.66 15.45
CA LYS A 142 -8.78 -8.42 14.42
C LYS A 142 -7.74 -9.54 14.34
N ASP A 143 -7.39 -10.12 15.48
CA ASP A 143 -6.46 -11.22 15.61
C ASP A 143 -6.98 -12.19 16.67
N PRO A 144 -7.48 -13.37 16.28
CA PRO A 144 -8.07 -14.32 17.21
C PRO A 144 -7.03 -15.28 17.81
N ARG A 145 -5.74 -15.14 17.48
CA ARG A 145 -4.70 -16.03 18.01
C ARG A 145 -4.58 -15.92 19.52
N GLY A 146 -4.47 -17.08 20.18
CA GLY A 146 -4.47 -17.20 21.63
C GLY A 146 -5.87 -17.11 22.27
N MET A 147 -6.93 -16.84 21.50
CA MET A 147 -8.29 -16.98 22.00
C MET A 147 -8.70 -18.45 22.05
N ILE A 148 -9.60 -18.79 22.97
CA ILE A 148 -10.17 -20.13 23.09
C ILE A 148 -11.51 -20.15 22.37
N GLY A 149 -11.71 -21.11 21.48
CA GLY A 149 -12.99 -21.28 20.78
C GLY A 149 -13.14 -22.64 20.11
N VAL A 150 -14.37 -23.00 19.77
CA VAL A 150 -14.65 -24.25 19.03
C VAL A 150 -14.73 -23.97 17.52
N ARG A 151 -15.29 -22.82 17.15
CA ARG A 151 -15.53 -22.41 15.78
C ARG A 151 -14.86 -21.07 15.51
N LEU A 152 -14.06 -21.04 14.45
CA LEU A 152 -13.41 -19.85 13.93
C LEU A 152 -13.98 -19.53 12.56
N GLU A 153 -14.42 -18.29 12.38
CA GLU A 153 -14.85 -17.74 11.10
C GLU A 153 -14.02 -16.52 10.75
N MET A 154 -13.95 -16.23 9.46
CA MET A 154 -13.34 -15.02 8.92
C MET A 154 -14.27 -14.45 7.87
N GLU A 155 -14.59 -13.16 8.00
CA GLU A 155 -15.17 -12.37 6.92
C GLU A 155 -14.07 -11.52 6.29
N GLY A 156 -14.11 -11.38 4.98
CA GLY A 156 -13.09 -10.60 4.28
C GLY A 156 -13.43 -10.32 2.84
N THR A 157 -12.42 -9.83 2.13
CA THR A 157 -12.51 -9.50 0.71
C THR A 157 -11.43 -10.26 -0.05
N ILE A 158 -11.84 -10.93 -1.13
CA ILE A 158 -10.93 -11.51 -2.11
C ILE A 158 -10.69 -10.47 -3.18
N VAL A 159 -9.41 -10.21 -3.45
CA VAL A 159 -8.97 -9.41 -4.58
C VAL A 159 -8.61 -10.36 -5.71
N THR A 160 -9.30 -10.25 -6.84
CA THR A 160 -8.96 -11.01 -8.06
C THR A 160 -8.45 -10.08 -9.15
N GLY A 161 -7.63 -10.63 -10.05
CA GLY A 161 -7.19 -9.94 -11.27
C GLY A 161 -7.04 -10.91 -12.44
N LEU A 162 -6.88 -10.36 -13.64
CA LEU A 162 -6.61 -11.16 -14.84
C LEU A 162 -5.24 -11.86 -14.72
N LYS A 163 -5.23 -13.17 -14.96
CA LYS A 163 -4.02 -14.00 -14.93
C LYS A 163 -2.92 -13.48 -15.84
N THR A 164 -3.29 -12.98 -17.00
CA THR A 164 -2.34 -12.45 -17.98
C THR A 164 -1.53 -11.28 -17.44
N VAL A 165 -2.16 -10.38 -16.65
CA VAL A 165 -1.47 -9.22 -16.08
C VAL A 165 -0.57 -9.64 -14.94
N VAL A 166 -1.06 -10.47 -14.03
CA VAL A 166 -0.26 -11.02 -12.91
C VAL A 166 0.94 -11.81 -13.44
N HIS A 167 0.74 -12.70 -14.42
CA HIS A 167 1.82 -13.45 -15.04
C HIS A 167 2.86 -12.56 -15.72
N ASN A 168 2.44 -11.46 -16.39
CA ASN A 168 3.39 -10.53 -17.01
C ASN A 168 4.26 -9.83 -15.96
N ILE A 169 3.68 -9.41 -14.82
CA ILE A 169 4.43 -8.84 -13.70
C ILE A 169 5.46 -9.83 -13.16
N VAL A 170 5.02 -11.07 -12.86
CA VAL A 170 5.90 -12.13 -12.35
C VAL A 170 7.01 -12.46 -13.35
N ARG A 171 6.68 -12.54 -14.64
CA ARG A 171 7.66 -12.82 -15.70
C ARG A 171 8.69 -11.71 -15.83
N CYS A 172 8.28 -10.45 -15.74
CA CYS A 172 9.21 -9.31 -15.75
C CYS A 172 10.20 -9.40 -14.58
N ALA A 173 9.71 -9.60 -13.35
CA ALA A 173 10.56 -9.74 -12.16
C ALA A 173 11.50 -10.95 -12.24
N GLN A 174 11.02 -12.12 -12.69
CA GLN A 174 11.86 -13.32 -12.84
C GLN A 174 12.97 -13.13 -13.87
N ARG A 175 12.70 -12.41 -14.97
CA ARG A 175 13.72 -12.08 -15.98
C ARG A 175 14.77 -11.10 -15.47
N THR A 176 14.57 -10.48 -14.31
CA THR A 176 15.57 -9.65 -13.61
C THR A 176 16.18 -10.36 -12.40
N ASN A 177 16.05 -11.70 -12.32
CA ASN A 177 16.51 -12.53 -11.20
C ASN A 177 15.87 -12.18 -9.85
N LEU A 178 14.69 -11.55 -9.85
CA LEU A 178 13.92 -11.27 -8.65
C LEU A 178 12.87 -12.35 -8.41
N ARG A 179 12.70 -12.74 -7.14
CA ARG A 179 11.57 -13.54 -6.67
C ARG A 179 10.46 -12.60 -6.18
N VAL A 180 9.24 -12.83 -6.65
CA VAL A 180 8.07 -12.09 -6.15
C VAL A 180 7.59 -12.74 -4.87
N ALA A 181 7.76 -12.04 -3.74
CA ALA A 181 7.30 -12.49 -2.41
C ALA A 181 5.78 -12.45 -2.28
N GLY A 182 5.20 -11.43 -2.89
CA GLY A 182 3.78 -11.12 -2.85
C GLY A 182 3.45 -10.01 -3.83
N ILE A 183 2.20 -9.99 -4.27
CA ILE A 183 1.64 -8.94 -5.10
C ILE A 183 0.54 -8.29 -4.28
N PHE A 184 0.60 -6.97 -4.12
CA PHE A 184 -0.35 -6.22 -3.29
C PHE A 184 -1.09 -5.19 -4.11
N LEU A 185 -2.38 -5.05 -3.81
CA LEU A 185 -3.21 -4.02 -4.44
C LEU A 185 -2.71 -2.64 -3.98
N GLN A 186 -2.34 -1.78 -4.94
CA GLN A 186 -1.73 -0.48 -4.65
C GLN A 186 -2.60 0.41 -3.73
N PRO A 187 -3.94 0.54 -3.91
CA PRO A 187 -4.79 1.23 -2.96
C PRO A 187 -4.64 0.76 -1.50
N LEU A 188 -4.57 -0.55 -1.26
CA LEU A 188 -4.39 -1.09 0.10
C LEU A 188 -3.03 -0.69 0.65
N ALA A 189 -1.98 -0.87 -0.15
CA ALA A 189 -0.61 -0.51 0.22
C ALA A 189 -0.49 1.00 0.50
N ALA A 190 -0.87 1.86 -0.43
CA ALA A 190 -0.82 3.31 -0.27
C ALA A 190 -1.66 3.81 0.92
N SER A 191 -2.80 3.15 1.21
CA SER A 191 -3.63 3.49 2.38
C SER A 191 -2.95 3.29 3.72
N THR A 192 -1.86 2.52 3.81
CA THR A 192 -1.11 2.34 5.06
C THR A 192 -0.34 3.60 5.44
N VAL A 193 0.07 4.38 4.45
CA VAL A 193 0.79 5.65 4.59
C VAL A 193 -0.17 6.83 4.56
N ALA A 194 -1.11 6.81 3.61
CA ALA A 194 -1.90 7.99 3.27
C ALA A 194 -3.12 8.22 4.19
N LEU A 195 -3.65 7.16 4.80
CA LEU A 195 -4.93 7.19 5.52
C LEU A 195 -4.78 6.77 6.98
N SER A 196 -5.41 7.53 7.87
CA SER A 196 -5.57 7.14 9.27
C SER A 196 -6.63 6.04 9.41
N LYS A 197 -6.74 5.44 10.61
CA LYS A 197 -7.83 4.49 10.90
C LYS A 197 -9.19 5.20 10.89
N ASP A 198 -9.24 6.44 11.35
CA ASP A 198 -10.46 7.24 11.42
C ASP A 198 -10.94 7.62 10.03
N ASP A 199 -10.02 7.97 9.12
CA ASP A 199 -10.34 8.24 7.70
C ASP A 199 -11.05 7.03 7.08
N LYS A 200 -10.48 5.83 7.25
CA LYS A 200 -11.05 4.59 6.70
C LYS A 200 -12.39 4.22 7.31
N ASN A 201 -12.62 4.57 8.58
CA ASN A 201 -13.89 4.28 9.26
C ASN A 201 -14.99 5.27 8.83
N MET A 202 -14.65 6.55 8.71
CA MET A 202 -15.58 7.63 8.40
C MET A 202 -16.02 7.64 6.94
N GLY A 203 -15.20 7.12 6.02
CA GLY A 203 -15.45 7.20 4.59
C GLY A 203 -14.46 8.16 3.94
N VAL A 204 -13.56 7.68 3.08
CA VAL A 204 -12.55 8.52 2.42
C VAL A 204 -12.21 7.96 1.03
N VAL A 205 -11.95 8.86 0.07
CA VAL A 205 -11.43 8.49 -1.25
C VAL A 205 -9.93 8.71 -1.30
N LEU A 206 -9.16 7.65 -1.55
CA LEU A 206 -7.75 7.75 -1.88
C LEU A 206 -7.59 7.81 -3.40
N VAL A 207 -6.96 8.88 -3.91
CA VAL A 207 -6.74 9.11 -5.33
C VAL A 207 -5.24 9.18 -5.61
N ASP A 208 -4.71 8.22 -6.34
CA ASP A 208 -3.32 8.20 -6.82
C ASP A 208 -3.27 8.64 -8.29
N ILE A 209 -2.83 9.87 -8.54
CA ILE A 209 -2.69 10.44 -9.89
C ILE A 209 -1.26 10.19 -10.38
N GLY A 210 -1.10 9.07 -11.09
CA GLY A 210 0.13 8.70 -11.77
C GLY A 210 0.31 9.40 -13.11
N ALA A 211 1.25 8.89 -13.90
CA ALA A 211 1.54 9.41 -15.24
C ALA A 211 0.48 8.96 -16.27
N GLY A 212 0.28 7.65 -16.42
CA GLY A 212 -0.65 7.11 -17.42
C GLY A 212 -2.09 6.90 -16.94
N SER A 213 -2.31 6.92 -15.63
CA SER A 213 -3.57 6.54 -15.01
C SER A 213 -3.76 7.16 -13.63
N THR A 214 -5.02 7.26 -13.23
CA THR A 214 -5.46 7.70 -11.91
C THR A 214 -6.17 6.53 -11.23
N THR A 215 -5.64 6.08 -10.09
CA THR A 215 -6.23 4.98 -9.31
C THR A 215 -7.08 5.56 -8.18
N ILE A 216 -8.28 5.03 -8.00
CA ILE A 216 -9.24 5.48 -6.99
C ILE A 216 -9.57 4.30 -6.09
N GLY A 217 -9.39 4.46 -4.78
CA GLY A 217 -9.82 3.52 -3.75
C GLY A 217 -10.76 4.19 -2.77
N VAL A 218 -11.96 3.65 -2.62
CA VAL A 218 -12.95 4.14 -1.64
C VAL A 218 -12.87 3.27 -0.40
N PHE A 219 -12.62 3.89 0.76
CA PHE A 219 -12.55 3.23 2.04
C PHE A 219 -13.73 3.64 2.91
N GLU A 220 -14.43 2.68 3.50
CA GLU A 220 -15.54 2.90 4.42
C GLU A 220 -15.58 1.76 5.45
N GLN A 221 -16.03 2.01 6.68
CA GLN A 221 -16.11 1.00 7.74
C GLN A 221 -14.78 0.25 7.98
N GLY A 222 -13.66 0.95 7.77
CA GLY A 222 -12.32 0.42 7.99
C GLY A 222 -11.80 -0.50 6.88
N LYS A 223 -12.54 -0.71 5.79
CA LYS A 223 -12.17 -1.59 4.65
C LYS A 223 -12.11 -0.83 3.33
N LEU A 224 -11.40 -1.40 2.35
CA LEU A 224 -11.51 -0.97 0.95
C LEU A 224 -12.85 -1.46 0.41
N ALA A 225 -13.81 -0.55 0.22
CA ALA A 225 -15.15 -0.85 -0.23
C ALA A 225 -15.23 -0.98 -1.76
N ALA A 226 -14.48 -0.14 -2.48
CA ALA A 226 -14.41 -0.18 -3.94
C ALA A 226 -13.07 0.33 -4.47
N THR A 227 -12.71 -0.07 -5.68
CA THR A 227 -11.52 0.42 -6.38
C THR A 227 -11.77 0.50 -7.87
N THR A 228 -11.22 1.51 -8.54
CA THR A 228 -11.27 1.63 -10.01
C THR A 228 -10.07 2.42 -10.54
N VAL A 229 -9.84 2.36 -11.85
CA VAL A 229 -8.74 3.09 -12.50
C VAL A 229 -9.25 3.86 -13.71
N ILE A 230 -8.92 5.14 -13.77
CA ILE A 230 -9.19 5.97 -14.94
C ILE A 230 -7.91 6.04 -15.77
N GLY A 231 -8.01 5.80 -17.07
CA GLY A 231 -6.89 5.79 -18.01
C GLY A 231 -6.38 7.18 -18.40
N ILE A 232 -6.32 8.10 -17.44
CA ILE A 232 -5.86 9.50 -17.57
C ILE A 232 -4.93 9.86 -16.40
N GLY A 233 -3.93 10.70 -16.64
CA GLY A 233 -2.94 11.12 -15.65
C GLY A 233 -1.97 12.16 -16.21
N GLY A 234 -0.82 12.34 -15.58
CA GLY A 234 0.19 13.35 -15.95
C GLY A 234 0.74 13.28 -17.39
N ASP A 235 0.64 12.15 -18.08
CA ASP A 235 1.03 12.00 -19.50
C ASP A 235 0.08 12.77 -20.42
N HIS A 236 -1.19 12.90 -20.02
CA HIS A 236 -2.18 13.65 -20.79
C HIS A 236 -1.93 15.15 -20.66
N ILE A 237 -1.52 15.62 -19.47
CA ILE A 237 -1.01 16.98 -19.27
C ILE A 237 0.22 17.22 -20.15
N THR A 238 1.19 16.31 -20.16
CA THR A 238 2.36 16.40 -21.04
C THR A 238 1.96 16.47 -22.52
N SER A 239 0.96 15.68 -22.94
CA SER A 239 0.48 15.67 -24.32
C SER A 239 -0.15 17.00 -24.72
N ASP A 240 -0.94 17.61 -23.83
CA ASP A 240 -1.55 18.91 -24.08
C ASP A 240 -0.50 20.03 -24.14
N ILE A 241 0.51 20.00 -23.27
CA ILE A 241 1.65 20.93 -23.31
C ILE A 241 2.43 20.79 -24.63
N SER A 242 2.70 19.54 -25.05
CA SER A 242 3.38 19.24 -26.31
C SER A 242 2.64 19.86 -27.50
N LEU A 243 1.32 19.71 -27.55
CA LEU A 243 0.46 20.29 -28.59
C LEU A 243 0.38 21.83 -28.50
N GLY A 244 0.14 22.38 -27.30
CA GLY A 244 -0.03 23.81 -27.07
C GLY A 244 1.23 24.62 -27.36
N LEU A 245 2.39 24.14 -26.90
CA LEU A 245 3.68 24.79 -27.13
C LEU A 245 4.28 24.43 -28.51
N ARG A 246 3.78 23.35 -29.13
CA ARG A 246 4.30 22.72 -30.36
C ARG A 246 5.75 22.25 -30.19
N THR A 247 6.01 21.47 -29.15
CA THR A 247 7.33 20.94 -28.81
C THR A 247 7.30 19.42 -28.70
N HIS A 248 8.45 18.77 -28.55
CA HIS A 248 8.51 17.32 -28.37
C HIS A 248 8.06 16.90 -26.97
N THR A 249 7.54 15.68 -26.82
CA THR A 249 6.96 15.16 -25.57
C THR A 249 7.95 15.16 -24.40
N ASP A 250 9.22 14.85 -24.67
CA ASP A 250 10.31 14.89 -23.68
C ASP A 250 10.57 16.32 -23.17
N VAL A 251 10.53 17.31 -24.07
CA VAL A 251 10.64 18.72 -23.72
C VAL A 251 9.41 19.17 -22.92
N ALA A 252 8.21 18.77 -23.35
CA ALA A 252 6.97 19.07 -22.66
C ALA A 252 6.95 18.52 -21.23
N ASP A 253 7.37 17.27 -21.02
CA ASP A 253 7.42 16.66 -19.68
C ASP A 253 8.44 17.37 -18.78
N ARG A 254 9.60 17.75 -19.33
CA ARG A 254 10.61 18.52 -18.62
C ARG A 254 10.12 19.92 -18.24
N VAL A 255 9.36 20.58 -19.12
CA VAL A 255 8.76 21.90 -18.84
C VAL A 255 7.65 21.77 -17.80
N LYS A 256 6.78 20.76 -17.92
CA LYS A 256 5.74 20.43 -16.94
C LYS A 256 6.32 20.25 -15.53
N THR A 257 7.36 19.42 -15.40
CA THR A 257 7.98 19.10 -14.11
C THR A 257 8.75 20.26 -13.49
N LYS A 258 9.34 21.15 -14.30
CA LYS A 258 10.14 22.27 -13.80
C LYS A 258 9.33 23.55 -13.54
N ASN A 259 8.36 23.83 -14.38
CA ASN A 259 7.66 25.12 -14.42
C ASN A 259 6.15 24.98 -14.27
N GLY A 260 5.59 23.77 -14.19
CA GLY A 260 4.14 23.56 -14.14
C GLY A 260 3.48 24.18 -12.91
N CYS A 261 2.27 24.69 -13.11
CA CYS A 261 1.35 25.10 -12.07
C CYS A 261 -0.04 24.71 -12.58
N ALA A 262 -0.82 24.05 -11.74
CA ALA A 262 -2.13 23.52 -12.11
C ALA A 262 -3.27 24.53 -11.93
N LEU A 263 -3.02 25.66 -11.27
CA LEU A 263 -4.00 26.74 -11.09
C LEU A 263 -3.41 28.06 -11.61
N VAL A 264 -4.06 28.64 -12.62
CA VAL A 264 -3.63 29.86 -13.33
C VAL A 264 -3.51 31.04 -12.37
N ASP A 265 -4.42 31.15 -11.40
CA ASP A 265 -4.42 32.23 -10.41
C ASP A 265 -3.19 32.20 -9.48
N GLU A 266 -2.52 31.04 -9.34
CA GLU A 266 -1.27 30.89 -8.60
C GLU A 266 -0.01 30.96 -9.49
N ALA A 267 -0.18 31.02 -10.80
CA ALA A 267 0.93 31.01 -11.76
C ALA A 267 1.62 32.39 -11.86
N SER A 268 2.94 32.38 -12.01
CA SER A 268 3.75 33.61 -12.08
C SER A 268 4.08 34.05 -13.50
N GLU A 269 3.82 35.33 -13.85
CA GLU A 269 4.29 35.91 -15.12
C GLU A 269 5.82 36.11 -15.16
N ASP A 270 6.48 36.17 -14.00
CA ASP A 270 7.92 36.39 -13.89
C ASP A 270 8.73 35.14 -14.21
N VAL A 271 8.16 33.96 -13.98
CA VAL A 271 8.77 32.68 -14.33
C VAL A 271 8.69 32.48 -15.85
N LYS A 272 9.83 32.69 -16.53
CA LYS A 272 9.96 32.60 -17.99
C LYS A 272 10.90 31.47 -18.39
N PHE A 273 10.55 30.75 -19.44
CA PHE A 273 11.37 29.68 -20.00
C PHE A 273 11.27 29.65 -21.52
N LYS A 274 12.26 29.02 -22.17
CA LYS A 274 12.31 28.88 -23.63
C LYS A 274 12.05 27.45 -24.05
N VAL A 275 11.36 27.30 -25.17
CA VAL A 275 10.99 26.02 -25.74
C VAL A 275 11.27 26.01 -27.24
N ASN A 276 11.93 24.96 -27.71
CA ASN A 276 12.16 24.70 -29.13
C ASN A 276 10.88 24.19 -29.77
N ARG A 277 10.48 24.80 -30.90
CA ARG A 277 9.28 24.38 -31.62
C ARG A 277 9.63 23.34 -32.67
N ILE A 278 8.76 22.34 -32.83
CA ILE A 278 8.91 21.32 -33.86
C ILE A 278 8.94 22.00 -35.24
N GLY A 279 9.94 21.63 -36.06
CA GLY A 279 10.10 22.16 -37.42
C GLY A 279 10.69 23.56 -37.49
N SER A 280 11.26 24.08 -36.40
CA SER A 280 11.95 25.37 -36.37
C SER A 280 13.12 25.35 -35.39
N ASP A 281 14.24 25.94 -35.77
CA ASP A 281 15.39 26.14 -34.88
C ASP A 281 15.23 27.36 -33.95
N VAL A 282 14.04 28.00 -33.96
CA VAL A 282 13.75 29.18 -33.16
C VAL A 282 13.17 28.79 -31.80
N GLU A 283 13.87 29.17 -30.73
CA GLU A 283 13.31 29.06 -29.38
C GLU A 283 12.25 30.15 -29.17
N LYS A 284 11.06 29.76 -28.69
CA LYS A 284 10.04 30.70 -28.26
C LYS A 284 10.03 30.79 -26.73
N GLN A 285 9.94 32.00 -26.20
CA GLN A 285 9.79 32.23 -24.77
C GLN A 285 8.32 32.15 -24.35
N PHE A 286 8.06 31.54 -23.21
CA PHE A 286 6.77 31.39 -22.56
C PHE A 286 6.90 31.72 -21.07
N THR A 287 5.78 32.06 -20.44
CA THR A 287 5.63 32.27 -18.99
C THR A 287 5.03 31.03 -18.32
N GLN A 288 5.09 30.95 -16.98
CA GLN A 288 4.38 29.92 -16.23
C GLN A 288 2.85 30.09 -16.36
N VAL A 289 2.34 31.31 -16.52
CA VAL A 289 0.92 31.56 -16.81
C VAL A 289 0.52 30.96 -18.17
N ASP A 290 1.32 31.13 -19.22
CA ASP A 290 1.06 30.50 -20.53
C ASP A 290 0.96 28.96 -20.40
N LEU A 291 1.78 28.38 -19.53
CA LEU A 291 1.79 26.95 -19.26
C LEU A 291 0.58 26.51 -18.43
N ALA A 292 0.24 27.25 -17.38
CA ALA A 292 -0.90 26.95 -16.51
C ALA A 292 -2.22 26.96 -17.28
N ASN A 293 -2.39 27.88 -18.24
CA ASN A 293 -3.55 27.92 -19.14
C ASN A 293 -3.74 26.65 -20.00
N ILE A 294 -2.69 25.84 -20.16
CA ILE A 294 -2.77 24.52 -20.82
C ILE A 294 -2.99 23.41 -19.79
N ILE A 295 -2.37 23.52 -18.61
CA ILE A 295 -2.39 22.49 -17.57
C ILE A 295 -3.74 22.44 -16.85
N GLU A 296 -4.25 23.59 -16.40
CA GLU A 296 -5.43 23.67 -15.54
C GLU A 296 -6.66 22.97 -16.13
N PRO A 297 -7.06 23.17 -17.40
CA PRO A 297 -8.23 22.49 -17.96
C PRO A 297 -8.10 20.96 -17.94
N ARG A 298 -6.88 20.44 -18.16
CA ARG A 298 -6.62 18.99 -18.10
C ARG A 298 -6.63 18.47 -16.67
N ALA A 299 -6.06 19.22 -15.73
CA ALA A 299 -6.06 18.84 -14.32
C ALA A 299 -7.49 18.85 -13.76
N ALA A 300 -8.30 19.85 -14.12
CA ALA A 300 -9.72 19.93 -13.78
C ALA A 300 -10.50 18.73 -14.34
N GLU A 301 -10.30 18.38 -15.61
CA GLU A 301 -10.92 17.19 -16.21
C GLU A 301 -10.55 15.89 -15.46
N ILE A 302 -9.31 15.75 -14.97
CA ILE A 302 -8.92 14.59 -14.16
C ILE A 302 -9.77 14.52 -12.88
N PHE A 303 -9.97 15.64 -12.18
CA PHE A 303 -10.78 15.67 -10.95
C PHE A 303 -12.26 15.43 -11.21
N GLN A 304 -12.84 16.01 -12.27
CA GLN A 304 -14.21 15.72 -12.71
C GLN A 304 -14.41 14.23 -13.02
N LEU A 305 -13.44 13.61 -13.71
CA LEU A 305 -13.48 12.17 -13.99
C LEU A 305 -13.34 11.32 -12.72
N VAL A 306 -12.59 11.79 -11.71
CA VAL A 306 -12.49 11.15 -10.39
C VAL A 306 -13.85 11.19 -9.69
N GLU A 307 -14.50 12.35 -9.62
CA GLU A 307 -15.84 12.50 -9.04
C GLU A 307 -16.85 11.57 -9.73
N ASP A 308 -16.88 11.59 -11.08
CA ASP A 308 -17.70 10.73 -11.91
C ASP A 308 -17.48 9.23 -11.61
N ALA A 309 -16.24 8.82 -11.40
CA ALA A 309 -15.90 7.44 -11.11
C ALA A 309 -16.36 7.03 -9.70
N VAL A 310 -16.17 7.89 -8.70
CA VAL A 310 -16.67 7.67 -7.33
C VAL A 310 -18.20 7.55 -7.34
N TYR A 311 -18.88 8.42 -8.09
CA TYR A 311 -20.33 8.35 -8.31
C TYR A 311 -20.77 7.02 -8.93
N LYS A 312 -20.08 6.56 -9.99
CA LYS A 312 -20.38 5.28 -10.67
C LYS A 312 -20.13 4.07 -9.78
N LEU A 313 -19.22 4.16 -8.80
CA LEU A 313 -19.00 3.13 -7.78
C LEU A 313 -20.12 3.09 -6.73
N GLY A 314 -21.06 4.03 -6.75
CA GLY A 314 -22.23 4.07 -5.86
C GLY A 314 -22.05 4.98 -4.64
N PHE A 315 -20.94 5.70 -4.54
CA PHE A 315 -20.66 6.62 -3.43
C PHE A 315 -21.09 8.03 -3.85
N ARG A 316 -22.40 8.27 -3.77
CA ARG A 316 -23.06 9.53 -4.21
C ARG A 316 -23.17 10.59 -3.12
N ASP A 317 -23.20 10.17 -1.87
CA ASP A 317 -23.36 11.08 -0.72
C ASP A 317 -22.01 11.68 -0.35
N GLU A 318 -22.04 12.82 0.35
CA GLU A 318 -20.87 13.54 0.84
C GLU A 318 -19.95 12.58 1.60
N ILE A 319 -18.79 12.26 1.01
CA ILE A 319 -17.81 11.38 1.62
C ILE A 319 -17.21 12.16 2.78
N ALA A 320 -17.62 11.83 4.00
CA ALA A 320 -17.36 12.65 5.19
C ALA A 320 -15.86 12.91 5.45
N GLY A 321 -14.98 11.98 5.07
CA GLY A 321 -13.52 12.13 5.14
C GLY A 321 -12.88 12.79 3.92
N GLY A 322 -13.66 13.13 2.90
CA GLY A 322 -13.23 13.80 1.69
C GLY A 322 -12.27 12.98 0.83
N TYR A 323 -11.33 13.68 0.21
CA TYR A 323 -10.37 13.13 -0.74
C TYR A 323 -8.93 13.27 -0.22
N VAL A 324 -8.17 12.20 -0.40
CA VAL A 324 -6.74 12.16 -0.10
C VAL A 324 -6.00 11.89 -1.41
N LEU A 325 -5.23 12.86 -1.85
CA LEU A 325 -4.48 12.80 -3.10
C LEU A 325 -3.06 12.30 -2.87
N THR A 326 -2.55 11.51 -3.80
CA THR A 326 -1.15 11.07 -3.85
C THR A 326 -0.72 10.86 -5.30
N GLY A 327 0.52 10.45 -5.53
CA GLY A 327 1.05 10.17 -6.86
C GLY A 327 1.85 11.35 -7.43
N GLY A 328 2.73 11.06 -8.38
CA GLY A 328 3.72 12.03 -8.84
C GLY A 328 3.15 13.26 -9.52
N THR A 329 1.93 13.19 -10.07
CA THR A 329 1.29 14.36 -10.71
C THR A 329 0.82 15.38 -9.67
N VAL A 330 0.43 14.91 -8.49
CA VAL A 330 -0.08 15.76 -7.39
C VAL A 330 1.00 16.66 -6.78
N ALA A 331 2.28 16.36 -7.02
CA ALA A 331 3.40 17.20 -6.60
C ALA A 331 3.46 18.55 -7.34
N MET A 332 2.70 18.73 -8.43
CA MET A 332 2.63 20.00 -9.15
C MET A 332 1.93 21.08 -8.31
N PRO A 333 2.50 22.30 -8.19
CA PRO A 333 1.85 23.43 -7.52
C PRO A 333 0.44 23.70 -8.06
N GLY A 334 -0.48 24.20 -7.24
CA GLY A 334 -1.87 24.47 -7.61
C GLY A 334 -2.80 23.24 -7.63
N MET A 335 -2.26 22.00 -7.61
CA MET A 335 -3.09 20.78 -7.68
C MET A 335 -4.05 20.64 -6.50
N LEU A 336 -3.64 21.05 -5.30
CA LEU A 336 -4.48 20.95 -4.10
C LEU A 336 -5.66 21.92 -4.14
N GLU A 337 -5.41 23.18 -4.49
CA GLU A 337 -6.49 24.19 -4.53
C GLU A 337 -7.46 23.90 -5.67
N LEU A 338 -6.96 23.56 -6.87
CA LEU A 338 -7.82 23.13 -7.97
C LEU A 338 -8.67 21.91 -7.59
N ALA A 339 -8.11 20.92 -6.88
CA ALA A 339 -8.88 19.76 -6.45
C ALA A 339 -10.03 20.12 -5.50
N LYS A 340 -9.84 21.11 -4.61
CA LYS A 340 -10.89 21.57 -3.71
C LYS A 340 -12.02 22.28 -4.48
N GLU A 341 -11.66 23.04 -5.50
CA GLU A 341 -12.64 23.72 -6.37
C GLU A 341 -13.46 22.73 -7.19
N GLU A 342 -12.80 21.74 -7.80
CA GLU A 342 -13.46 20.78 -8.71
C GLU A 342 -14.24 19.68 -7.97
N LEU A 343 -13.77 19.23 -6.79
CA LEU A 343 -14.41 18.15 -6.05
C LEU A 343 -15.45 18.63 -5.02
N ASP A 344 -15.53 19.93 -4.76
CA ASP A 344 -16.40 20.57 -3.74
C ASP A 344 -16.40 19.83 -2.39
N ALA A 345 -15.21 19.39 -1.94
CA ALA A 345 -15.04 18.55 -0.77
C ALA A 345 -13.72 18.84 -0.04
N PRO A 346 -13.55 18.40 1.22
CA PRO A 346 -12.26 18.45 1.90
C PRO A 346 -11.21 17.63 1.13
N VAL A 347 -10.12 18.28 0.72
CA VAL A 347 -9.01 17.62 0.03
C VAL A 347 -7.70 17.83 0.77
N ARG A 348 -6.87 16.79 0.85
CA ARG A 348 -5.48 16.89 1.33
C ARG A 348 -4.54 16.02 0.51
N ILE A 349 -3.25 16.37 0.48
CA ILE A 349 -2.20 15.56 -0.15
C ILE A 349 -1.53 14.68 0.91
N ALA A 350 -1.40 13.39 0.63
CA ALA A 350 -0.59 12.47 1.43
C ALA A 350 0.85 12.47 0.94
N ILE A 351 1.78 12.67 1.88
CA ILE A 351 3.23 12.61 1.64
C ILE A 351 3.83 11.68 2.69
N PRO A 352 4.64 10.68 2.30
CA PRO A 352 5.31 9.81 3.26
C PRO A 352 6.33 10.61 4.10
N ASP A 353 6.39 10.35 5.40
CA ASP A 353 7.31 11.04 6.32
C ASP A 353 8.63 10.27 6.53
N TYR A 354 9.27 9.87 5.43
CA TYR A 354 10.56 9.19 5.46
C TYR A 354 11.62 10.04 4.75
N ILE A 355 12.78 10.21 5.38
CA ILE A 355 13.91 10.96 4.82
C ILE A 355 14.28 10.37 3.45
N GLY A 356 14.51 11.26 2.47
CA GLY A 356 14.88 10.88 1.11
C GLY A 356 13.71 10.52 0.19
N VAL A 357 12.49 10.37 0.72
CA VAL A 357 11.30 10.02 -0.09
C VAL A 357 10.07 10.86 0.26
N ARG A 358 10.22 12.04 0.86
CA ARG A 358 9.13 12.99 1.19
C ARG A 358 8.52 13.65 -0.07
N ASP A 359 7.93 12.84 -0.93
CA ASP A 359 7.24 13.25 -2.15
C ASP A 359 6.06 12.26 -2.41
N PRO A 360 4.87 12.75 -2.80
CA PRO A 360 3.70 11.91 -3.09
C PRO A 360 3.95 10.77 -4.09
N ALA A 361 4.96 10.89 -4.95
CA ALA A 361 5.36 9.88 -5.91
C ALA A 361 5.92 8.60 -5.27
N TYR A 362 6.28 8.63 -3.99
CA TYR A 362 6.83 7.48 -3.25
C TYR A 362 5.81 6.82 -2.31
N THR A 363 4.62 7.39 -2.13
CA THR A 363 3.60 6.87 -1.20
C THR A 363 3.29 5.39 -1.43
N THR A 364 3.14 4.98 -2.69
CA THR A 364 2.83 3.59 -3.04
C THR A 364 4.01 2.65 -2.73
N GLY A 365 5.25 3.03 -3.04
CA GLY A 365 6.44 2.24 -2.71
C GLY A 365 6.64 2.06 -1.21
N VAL A 366 6.55 3.15 -0.44
CA VAL A 366 6.58 3.10 1.04
C VAL A 366 5.42 2.26 1.57
N GLY A 367 4.22 2.43 0.99
CA GLY A 367 3.02 1.69 1.37
C GLY A 367 3.15 0.19 1.15
N LEU A 368 3.84 -0.25 0.09
CA LEU A 368 4.11 -1.67 -0.15
C LEU A 368 5.00 -2.27 0.96
N ILE A 369 6.01 -1.53 1.40
CA ILE A 369 6.89 -1.94 2.50
C ILE A 369 6.11 -2.02 3.82
N GLN A 370 5.34 -0.99 4.15
CA GLN A 370 4.52 -0.96 5.36
C GLN A 370 3.47 -2.07 5.37
N TYR A 371 2.82 -2.31 4.24
CA TYR A 371 1.81 -3.34 4.10
C TYR A 371 2.43 -4.75 4.24
N ALA A 372 3.59 -4.99 3.64
CA ALA A 372 4.35 -6.23 3.83
C ALA A 372 4.68 -6.46 5.31
N LEU A 373 5.19 -5.43 6.01
CA LEU A 373 5.52 -5.51 7.44
C LEU A 373 4.28 -5.86 8.28
N GLN A 374 3.14 -5.19 8.03
CA GLN A 374 1.90 -5.48 8.74
C GLN A 374 1.45 -6.94 8.56
N LEU A 375 1.59 -7.50 7.36
CA LEU A 375 1.28 -8.90 7.09
C LEU A 375 2.27 -9.86 7.76
N MET A 376 3.56 -9.51 7.83
CA MET A 376 4.57 -10.29 8.55
C MET A 376 4.34 -10.27 10.05
N GLU A 377 4.03 -9.12 10.65
CA GLU A 377 3.67 -9.02 12.07
C GLU A 377 2.41 -9.83 12.37
N ARG A 378 1.40 -9.76 11.48
CA ARG A 378 0.23 -10.65 11.55
C ARG A 378 0.56 -12.13 11.38
N ARG A 379 1.76 -12.54 10.97
CA ARG A 379 2.20 -13.95 11.01
C ARG A 379 3.13 -14.24 12.20
N SER A 380 3.83 -13.23 12.68
CA SER A 380 4.92 -13.32 13.65
C SER A 380 4.57 -12.88 15.07
N ILE A 381 3.34 -12.40 15.36
CA ILE A 381 2.89 -12.17 16.74
C ILE A 381 3.13 -13.46 17.54
N ARG A 382 4.02 -13.30 18.50
CA ARG A 382 5.09 -14.24 18.83
C ARG A 382 4.58 -15.43 19.62
N ALA A 383 5.18 -16.58 19.33
CA ALA A 383 5.36 -17.67 20.28
C ALA A 383 5.78 -17.10 21.63
N THR A 384 4.81 -16.87 22.52
CA THR A 384 5.10 -16.47 23.89
C THR A 384 5.62 -17.73 24.58
N PRO A 385 6.72 -17.69 25.35
CA PRO A 385 7.18 -18.86 26.06
C PRO A 385 6.03 -19.32 26.94
N SER A 386 5.62 -20.58 26.79
CA SER A 386 4.72 -21.26 27.71
C SER A 386 5.05 -20.77 29.11
N PHE A 387 4.10 -20.07 29.74
CA PHE A 387 4.11 -19.93 31.19
C PHE A 387 4.13 -21.36 31.70
N LYS A 388 5.31 -21.86 32.04
CA LYS A 388 5.46 -23.07 32.84
C LYS A 388 4.85 -22.70 34.19
N GLY A 389 3.54 -22.94 34.29
CA GLY A 389 2.83 -23.01 35.54
C GLY A 389 3.70 -23.84 36.47
N THR A 390 4.05 -23.23 37.59
CA THR A 390 4.93 -23.75 38.61
C THR A 390 4.49 -25.18 38.90
N GLN A 391 5.26 -26.17 38.42
CA GLN A 391 5.12 -27.54 38.88
C GLN A 391 5.36 -27.47 40.38
N LYS A 392 4.29 -27.61 41.16
CA LYS A 392 4.39 -27.99 42.56
C LYS A 392 5.25 -29.24 42.60
N GLN A 393 6.51 -29.09 42.97
CA GLN A 393 7.33 -30.19 43.44
C GLN A 393 6.60 -30.76 44.65
N THR A 394 5.89 -31.86 44.41
CA THR A 394 5.47 -32.79 45.44
C THR A 394 6.74 -33.35 46.08
N VAL A 395 7.17 -32.71 47.16
CA VAL A 395 8.20 -33.23 48.05
C VAL A 395 7.67 -34.54 48.62
N SER A 396 8.34 -35.63 48.26
CA SER A 396 8.17 -36.96 48.81
C SER A 396 8.38 -36.93 50.32
N LYS A 397 7.32 -37.21 51.10
CA LYS A 397 7.41 -37.49 52.53
C LYS A 397 8.21 -38.78 52.77
N PRO A 398 9.17 -38.80 53.71
CA PRO A 398 9.58 -40.03 54.36
C PRO A 398 8.49 -40.46 55.36
N LYS A 399 8.25 -41.78 55.43
CA LYS A 399 7.47 -42.41 56.49
C LYS A 399 8.33 -42.54 57.75
N ASP A 400 7.79 -42.08 58.87
CA ASP A 400 7.78 -42.72 60.20
C ASP A 400 7.92 -41.69 61.34
N GLY A 401 7.05 -41.81 62.35
CA GLY A 401 7.20 -41.12 63.63
C GLY A 401 5.90 -40.59 64.24
N ASN A 402 5.31 -41.38 65.13
CA ASN A 402 4.14 -41.11 65.98
C ASN A 402 4.17 -39.80 66.79
N GLY A 403 2.98 -39.27 67.15
CA GLY A 403 2.76 -38.47 68.36
C GLY A 403 2.53 -36.98 68.11
N LEU A 404 1.31 -36.47 67.92
CA LEU A 404 0.35 -36.06 68.97
C LEU A 404 0.95 -35.15 70.05
N MET A 405 0.49 -33.90 70.01
CA MET A 405 0.14 -33.04 71.16
C MET A 405 1.26 -32.47 72.06
N GLU A 406 0.99 -31.24 72.51
CA GLU A 406 1.59 -30.53 73.64
C GLU A 406 3.03 -30.00 73.50
N LYS A 407 3.15 -28.70 73.19
CA LYS A 407 3.67 -27.70 74.14
C LYS A 407 3.78 -26.30 73.52
N VAL A 408 2.66 -25.59 73.54
CA VAL A 408 2.57 -24.12 73.55
C VAL A 408 2.94 -23.59 74.96
N LYS A 409 4.06 -24.05 75.52
CA LYS A 409 4.54 -23.59 76.83
C LYS A 409 6.04 -23.40 76.72
N ASN A 410 6.45 -22.16 76.44
CA ASN A 410 7.63 -21.49 77.01
C ASN A 410 7.93 -20.17 76.27
N TRP A 411 6.90 -19.34 76.02
CA TRP A 411 7.10 -17.99 75.47
C TRP A 411 6.42 -16.90 76.31
N PHE A 412 6.30 -17.14 77.63
CA PHE A 412 5.74 -16.17 78.59
C PHE A 412 6.41 -16.24 79.97
N SER A 413 7.74 -16.34 80.01
CA SER A 413 8.48 -16.07 81.24
C SER A 413 9.94 -15.71 80.93
N GLU A 414 10.16 -14.52 80.40
CA GLU A 414 11.38 -13.76 80.65
C GLU A 414 11.11 -12.26 80.38
N PHE A 415 11.23 -11.47 81.46
CA PHE A 415 11.19 -10.01 81.58
C PHE A 415 9.84 -9.27 81.64
N ILE A 416 9.52 -8.93 82.91
CA ILE A 416 8.79 -7.77 83.49
C ILE A 416 8.05 -6.84 82.54
#